data_AF-A0A423PK19-F1
#
_entry.id   AF-A0A423PK19-F1
#
_cell.length_a   1.000
_cell.length_b   1.000
_cell.length_c   1.000
_cell.angle_alpha   90.00
_cell.angle_beta   90.00
_cell.angle_gamma   90.00
#
_symmetry.space_group_name_H-M   'P 1'
#
loop_
_entity.id
_entity.type
_entity.pdbx_description
1 polymer ?
#
loop_
_entity_poly.entity_id
_entity_poly.type
_entity_poly.pdbx_seq_one_letter_code
_entity_poly.pdbx_strand_id
1 'polypeptide(L)'
;MTKRLSQLAVALVLPVCGISAAQALPITIINADPAGEGFNDQRPVNPVGGNTATTLGAQRLAVLEAAADLLGAQLDGPVPLVVKVRSSNSLRCTDSSAVIANGGSTFVFRNFPGATVADTFYPVGLANQLAGFDLIPADNAAGNDPSDITITLNRRLGQDGCLSRSTVYYGLDDSPPPASINLLGVATHELIHGFGFSSGMNPRNGDFSIGAPSIYDQLIRVNDDAFSSDRFVDLTSAERLMAATNGANDELFLGSKNAVRGKTELLVNRGESSAGPGLYTPEKIQPGSSVSHWTTSLVPNQLMEPTATFDQRPTQQLGLATCALADLGWTLAASAACPDGQNDKALTFGERYIDFGTIRPGRFTFRRLDVYSTSGAPVRITDIKTAGVNYAVSQSNCIGTVQLNAPCTARVNFDAVEPGIYRSTLTVTYENGQQISTQLVGQKSDADGNVPNRTAVAASANG
;
A
#
# COMPACT_ATOMS: atom_id res chain seq x y z
N MET A 1 -77.98 23.04 -29.01
CA MET A 1 -76.74 22.53 -29.62
C MET A 1 -75.54 23.08 -28.85
N THR A 2 -75.05 22.32 -27.87
CA THR A 2 -73.92 22.66 -27.00
C THR A 2 -72.61 22.15 -27.61
N LYS A 3 -71.68 23.06 -27.96
CA LYS A 3 -70.30 22.72 -28.37
C LYS A 3 -69.46 22.40 -27.13
N ARG A 4 -68.88 21.19 -27.08
CA ARG A 4 -67.89 20.78 -26.08
C ARG A 4 -66.50 21.27 -26.51
N LEU A 5 -65.80 21.99 -25.63
CA LEU A 5 -64.36 22.25 -25.75
C LEU A 5 -63.59 21.05 -25.20
N SER A 6 -62.73 20.45 -26.04
CA SER A 6 -61.75 19.44 -25.66
C SER A 6 -60.45 20.13 -25.21
N GLN A 7 -60.08 19.97 -23.94
CA GLN A 7 -58.78 20.37 -23.41
C GLN A 7 -57.76 19.26 -23.71
N LEU A 8 -56.72 19.56 -24.48
CA LEU A 8 -55.52 18.74 -24.60
C LEU A 8 -54.64 18.98 -23.37
N ALA A 9 -54.47 17.95 -22.53
CA ALA A 9 -53.47 17.95 -21.47
C ALA A 9 -52.11 17.51 -22.06
N VAL A 10 -51.15 18.43 -22.15
CA VAL A 10 -49.76 18.11 -22.46
C VAL A 10 -49.11 17.63 -21.16
N ALA A 11 -48.84 16.32 -21.07
CA ALA A 11 -48.08 15.75 -19.97
C ALA A 11 -46.59 16.09 -20.16
N LEU A 12 -46.08 16.99 -19.33
CA LEU A 12 -44.66 17.32 -19.25
C LEU A 12 -43.94 16.16 -18.54
N VAL A 13 -43.33 15.27 -19.31
CA VAL A 13 -42.44 14.22 -18.78
C VAL A 13 -41.11 14.88 -18.42
N LEU A 14 -40.94 15.20 -17.14
CA LEU A 14 -39.64 15.58 -16.58
C LEU A 14 -38.76 14.33 -16.52
N PRO A 15 -37.56 14.32 -17.14
CA PRO A 15 -36.62 13.25 -16.95
C PRO A 15 -36.15 13.31 -15.49
N VAL A 16 -36.56 12.34 -14.68
CA VAL A 16 -35.95 12.09 -13.37
C VAL A 16 -34.56 11.55 -13.67
N CYS A 17 -33.57 12.46 -13.71
CA CYS A 17 -32.17 12.07 -13.62
C CYS A 17 -32.00 11.46 -12.23
N GLY A 18 -32.05 10.12 -12.15
CA GLY A 18 -31.69 9.41 -10.93
C GLY A 18 -30.24 9.73 -10.63
N ILE A 19 -30.01 10.60 -9.65
CA ILE A 19 -28.69 10.76 -9.05
C ILE A 19 -28.50 9.47 -8.26
N SER A 20 -27.85 8.47 -8.85
CA SER A 20 -27.29 7.37 -8.07
C SER A 20 -26.35 8.01 -7.05
N ALA A 21 -26.71 7.96 -5.78
CA ALA A 21 -25.77 8.31 -4.73
C ALA A 21 -24.58 7.36 -4.89
N ALA A 22 -23.40 7.88 -5.22
CA ALA A 22 -22.16 7.12 -5.19
C ALA A 22 -22.05 6.46 -3.80
N GLN A 23 -21.94 5.13 -3.76
CA GLN A 23 -21.84 4.40 -2.49
C GLN A 23 -20.42 3.85 -2.41
N ALA A 24 -19.76 4.09 -1.28
CA ALA A 24 -18.51 3.42 -0.96
C ALA A 24 -18.68 1.92 -1.19
N LEU A 25 -17.69 1.29 -1.81
CA LEU A 25 -17.73 -0.13 -2.14
C LEU A 25 -17.93 -0.96 -0.86
N PRO A 26 -19.03 -1.72 -0.72
CA PRO A 26 -19.28 -2.51 0.47
C PRO A 26 -18.32 -3.71 0.53
N ILE A 27 -17.53 -3.82 1.60
CA ILE A 27 -16.60 -4.92 1.81
C ILE A 27 -16.92 -5.59 3.15
N THR A 28 -17.14 -6.90 3.13
CA THR A 28 -17.45 -7.70 4.33
C THR A 28 -16.32 -8.66 4.65
N ILE A 29 -15.87 -8.69 5.90
CA ILE A 29 -14.89 -9.67 6.38
C ILE A 29 -15.60 -10.92 6.91
N ILE A 30 -15.17 -12.10 6.45
CA ILE A 30 -15.54 -13.40 7.02
C ILE A 30 -14.33 -13.99 7.73
N ASN A 31 -14.42 -14.15 9.04
CA ASN A 31 -13.40 -14.84 9.83
C ASN A 31 -13.57 -16.36 9.72
N ALA A 32 -12.55 -17.04 9.19
CA ALA A 32 -12.52 -18.49 9.00
C ALA A 32 -11.62 -19.24 10.01
N ASP A 33 -11.08 -18.56 11.03
CA ASP A 33 -10.32 -19.24 12.09
C ASP A 33 -11.23 -20.06 13.02
N PRO A 34 -10.76 -21.19 13.58
CA PRO A 34 -11.45 -21.89 14.66
C PRO A 34 -11.57 -21.05 15.93
N ALA A 35 -12.45 -21.47 16.85
CA ALA A 35 -12.56 -20.84 18.17
C ALA A 35 -11.22 -20.89 18.95
N GLY A 36 -10.81 -19.76 19.54
CA GLY A 36 -9.60 -19.66 20.35
C GLY A 36 -8.29 -19.49 19.56
N GLU A 37 -8.33 -19.49 18.22
CA GLU A 37 -7.14 -19.31 17.37
C GLU A 37 -7.18 -18.00 16.58
N GLY A 38 -6.00 -17.44 16.30
CA GLY A 38 -5.85 -16.38 15.30
C GLY A 38 -6.71 -15.14 15.55
N PHE A 39 -7.72 -14.93 14.70
CA PHE A 39 -8.74 -13.87 14.83
C PHE A 39 -9.79 -14.13 15.93
N ASN A 40 -9.89 -15.36 16.43
CA ASN A 40 -10.74 -15.75 17.57
C ASN A 40 -9.95 -15.98 18.88
N ASP A 41 -8.67 -15.61 18.90
CA ASP A 41 -7.79 -15.73 20.07
C ASP A 41 -8.32 -14.88 21.26
N GLN A 42 -8.62 -15.55 22.37
CA GLN A 42 -9.25 -14.96 23.56
C GLN A 42 -8.25 -14.39 24.56
N ARG A 43 -6.95 -14.38 24.26
CA ARG A 43 -5.94 -13.82 25.17
C ARG A 43 -6.26 -12.35 25.47
N PRO A 44 -6.43 -11.99 26.77
CA PRO A 44 -6.71 -10.61 27.15
C PRO A 44 -5.57 -9.69 26.76
N VAL A 45 -5.89 -8.56 26.15
CA VAL A 45 -4.96 -7.48 25.81
C VAL A 45 -5.58 -6.13 26.13
N ASN A 46 -4.74 -5.13 26.41
CA ASN A 46 -5.22 -3.77 26.58
C ASN A 46 -5.53 -3.14 25.20
N PRO A 47 -6.55 -2.27 25.10
CA PRO A 47 -6.75 -1.41 23.95
C PRO A 47 -5.47 -0.68 23.53
N VAL A 48 -5.28 -0.48 22.22
CA VAL A 48 -4.07 0.14 21.67
C VAL A 48 -4.40 0.96 20.43
N GLY A 49 -3.91 2.20 20.36
CA GLY A 49 -3.96 3.03 19.14
C GLY A 49 -5.35 3.18 18.52
N GLY A 50 -6.40 3.44 19.31
CA GLY A 50 -7.77 3.52 18.82
C GLY A 50 -8.49 2.16 18.64
N ASN A 51 -7.77 1.04 18.69
CA ASN A 51 -8.39 -0.29 18.75
C ASN A 51 -8.90 -0.57 20.17
N THR A 52 -10.22 -0.60 20.34
CA THR A 52 -10.88 -0.77 21.65
C THR A 52 -11.09 -2.22 22.06
N ALA A 53 -10.78 -3.18 21.18
CA ALA A 53 -10.96 -4.60 21.46
C ALA A 53 -10.01 -5.08 22.58
N THR A 54 -10.52 -5.99 23.42
CA THR A 54 -9.86 -6.46 24.64
C THR A 54 -9.30 -7.89 24.54
N THR A 55 -9.42 -8.53 23.39
CA THR A 55 -8.76 -9.81 23.09
C THR A 55 -7.87 -9.68 21.85
N LEU A 56 -6.80 -10.47 21.81
CA LEU A 56 -5.85 -10.39 20.70
C LEU A 56 -6.49 -10.72 19.35
N GLY A 57 -7.39 -11.71 19.32
CA GLY A 57 -8.13 -12.07 18.11
C GLY A 57 -9.03 -10.93 17.64
N ALA A 58 -9.78 -10.33 18.55
CA ALA A 58 -10.66 -9.21 18.22
C ALA A 58 -9.86 -7.97 17.76
N GLN A 59 -8.68 -7.70 18.34
CA GLN A 59 -7.81 -6.62 17.84
C GLN A 59 -7.34 -6.89 16.41
N ARG A 60 -6.94 -8.12 16.08
CA ARG A 60 -6.57 -8.50 14.71
C ARG A 60 -7.74 -8.34 13.74
N LEU A 61 -8.93 -8.79 14.13
CA LEU A 61 -10.11 -8.70 13.26
C LEU A 61 -10.48 -7.23 12.99
N ALA A 62 -10.49 -6.38 14.03
CA ALA A 62 -10.76 -4.96 13.89
C ALA A 62 -9.77 -4.25 12.95
N VAL A 63 -8.51 -4.70 12.86
CA VAL A 63 -7.55 -4.17 11.88
C VAL A 63 -7.94 -4.52 10.44
N LEU A 64 -8.41 -5.73 10.18
CA LEU A 64 -8.85 -6.16 8.85
C LEU A 64 -10.14 -5.44 8.43
N GLU A 65 -11.07 -5.25 9.37
CA GLU A 65 -12.29 -4.46 9.16
C GLU A 65 -11.94 -3.00 8.85
N ALA A 66 -11.04 -2.37 9.62
CA ALA A 66 -10.59 -1.02 9.34
C ALA A 66 -9.87 -0.89 7.99
N ALA A 67 -9.06 -1.87 7.59
CA ALA A 67 -8.42 -1.88 6.27
C ALA A 67 -9.45 -1.98 5.14
N ALA A 68 -10.49 -2.79 5.31
CA ALA A 68 -11.61 -2.90 4.37
C ALA A 68 -12.39 -1.58 4.28
N ASP A 69 -12.69 -0.93 5.41
CA ASP A 69 -13.38 0.37 5.43
C ASP A 69 -12.55 1.45 4.72
N LEU A 70 -11.25 1.51 4.98
CA LEU A 70 -10.34 2.47 4.34
C LEU A 70 -10.31 2.30 2.82
N LEU A 71 -10.17 1.06 2.33
CA LEU A 71 -10.11 0.79 0.90
C LEU A 71 -11.47 0.95 0.23
N GLY A 72 -12.55 0.49 0.87
CA GLY A 72 -13.93 0.64 0.39
C GLY A 72 -14.34 2.10 0.24
N ALA A 73 -13.86 2.99 1.13
CA ALA A 73 -14.10 4.43 1.03
C ALA A 73 -13.40 5.09 -0.19
N GLN A 74 -12.39 4.46 -0.78
CA GLN A 74 -11.71 4.99 -1.98
C GLN A 74 -12.39 4.59 -3.29
N LEU A 75 -13.33 3.65 -3.25
CA LEU A 75 -13.90 3.02 -4.44
C LEU A 75 -15.42 3.14 -4.45
N ASP A 76 -16.00 3.23 -5.65
CA ASP A 76 -17.45 3.22 -5.88
C ASP A 76 -17.82 1.94 -6.63
N GLY A 77 -18.82 1.22 -6.14
CA GLY A 77 -19.20 -0.05 -6.73
C GLY A 77 -20.46 -0.64 -6.08
N PRO A 78 -21.46 -1.04 -6.89
CA PRO A 78 -22.73 -1.53 -6.36
C PRO A 78 -22.70 -3.00 -5.95
N VAL A 79 -21.68 -3.77 -6.34
CA VAL A 79 -21.58 -5.21 -6.03
C VAL A 79 -20.74 -5.39 -4.77
N PRO A 80 -21.28 -5.91 -3.65
CA PRO A 80 -20.50 -6.13 -2.44
C PRO A 80 -19.35 -7.11 -2.66
N LEU A 81 -18.25 -6.92 -1.94
CA LEU A 81 -17.14 -7.87 -1.89
C LEU A 81 -17.08 -8.59 -0.54
N VAL A 82 -16.66 -9.86 -0.61
CA VAL A 82 -16.47 -10.72 0.55
C VAL A 82 -14.99 -11.09 0.68
N VAL A 83 -14.39 -10.75 1.81
CA VAL A 83 -12.99 -11.06 2.12
C VAL A 83 -12.95 -12.12 3.20
N LYS A 84 -12.44 -13.31 2.88
CA LYS A 84 -12.23 -14.35 3.88
C LYS A 84 -10.85 -14.23 4.50
N VAL A 85 -10.80 -14.10 5.82
CA VAL A 85 -9.57 -13.99 6.59
C VAL A 85 -9.35 -15.24 7.42
N ARG A 86 -8.11 -15.72 7.48
CA ARG A 86 -7.67 -16.79 8.37
C ARG A 86 -6.24 -16.55 8.85
N SER A 87 -5.80 -17.30 9.83
CA SER A 87 -4.41 -17.24 10.30
C SER A 87 -3.72 -18.59 10.14
N SER A 88 -2.40 -18.57 9.97
CA SER A 88 -1.59 -19.79 9.82
C SER A 88 -0.28 -19.73 10.60
N ASN A 89 0.17 -20.90 11.04
CA ASN A 89 1.51 -21.17 11.58
C ASN A 89 2.50 -21.66 10.51
N SER A 90 2.03 -21.93 9.29
CA SER A 90 2.82 -22.54 8.21
C SER A 90 3.50 -21.53 7.29
N LEU A 91 3.20 -20.24 7.44
CA LEU A 91 3.86 -19.19 6.66
C LEU A 91 5.34 -19.12 7.05
N ARG A 92 6.20 -18.99 6.03
CA ARG A 92 7.66 -19.04 6.18
C ARG A 92 8.11 -17.97 7.17
N CYS A 93 8.93 -18.37 8.12
CA CYS A 93 9.44 -17.47 9.14
C CYS A 93 10.81 -17.90 9.67
N THR A 94 11.63 -16.91 10.03
CA THR A 94 12.87 -17.02 10.78
C THR A 94 12.91 -15.92 11.83
N ASP A 95 13.93 -15.89 12.69
CA ASP A 95 14.12 -14.82 13.68
C ASP A 95 14.21 -13.42 13.05
N SER A 96 14.56 -13.32 11.76
CA SER A 96 14.86 -12.06 11.08
C SER A 96 14.14 -11.86 9.74
N SER A 97 13.22 -12.74 9.36
CA SER A 97 12.41 -12.61 8.13
C SER A 97 11.12 -13.40 8.24
N ALA A 98 10.05 -12.91 7.65
CA ALA A 98 8.76 -13.59 7.59
C ALA A 98 8.03 -13.26 6.30
N VAL A 99 7.13 -14.16 5.92
CA VAL A 99 5.91 -13.80 5.21
C VAL A 99 4.92 -13.33 6.27
N ILE A 100 4.56 -12.04 6.27
CA ILE A 100 3.70 -11.44 7.30
C ILE A 100 2.26 -11.85 7.10
N ALA A 101 1.77 -11.71 5.88
CA ALA A 101 0.46 -12.15 5.47
C ALA A 101 0.57 -12.67 4.02
N ASN A 102 -0.55 -13.04 3.42
CA ASN A 102 -0.63 -13.30 2.00
C ASN A 102 -2.09 -13.11 1.60
N GLY A 103 -2.33 -12.13 0.75
CA GLY A 103 -3.62 -11.78 0.20
C GLY A 103 -3.68 -11.98 -1.30
N GLY A 104 -4.87 -12.29 -1.79
CA GLY A 104 -5.08 -12.42 -3.22
C GLY A 104 -6.53 -12.71 -3.57
N SER A 105 -6.83 -12.51 -4.85
CA SER A 105 -8.14 -12.83 -5.42
C SER A 105 -8.34 -14.33 -5.35
N THR A 106 -9.50 -14.77 -4.85
CA THR A 106 -9.83 -16.20 -4.73
C THR A 106 -9.97 -16.84 -6.10
N PHE A 107 -10.54 -16.09 -7.05
CA PHE A 107 -10.79 -16.52 -8.42
C PHE A 107 -10.39 -15.44 -9.41
N VAL A 108 -10.22 -15.83 -10.67
CA VAL A 108 -10.02 -14.91 -11.78
C VAL A 108 -10.95 -15.28 -12.93
N PHE A 109 -11.47 -14.26 -13.62
CA PHE A 109 -12.39 -14.41 -14.73
C PHE A 109 -11.80 -13.84 -16.01
N ARG A 110 -12.19 -14.43 -17.14
CA ARG A 110 -11.79 -14.00 -18.47
C ARG A 110 -12.98 -14.16 -19.41
N ASN A 111 -13.12 -13.24 -20.36
CA ASN A 111 -14.16 -13.27 -21.40
C ASN A 111 -15.60 -13.30 -20.84
N PHE A 112 -15.84 -12.58 -19.73
CA PHE A 112 -17.17 -12.41 -19.12
C PHE A 112 -17.86 -11.13 -19.64
N PRO A 113 -19.19 -10.98 -19.51
CA PRO A 113 -19.88 -9.74 -19.85
C PRO A 113 -19.30 -8.54 -19.11
N GLY A 114 -18.89 -7.49 -19.82
CA GLY A 114 -18.27 -6.31 -19.22
C GLY A 114 -16.74 -6.36 -19.15
N ALA A 115 -16.09 -7.47 -19.52
CA ALA A 115 -14.65 -7.51 -19.68
C ALA A 115 -14.16 -6.48 -20.72
N THR A 116 -13.21 -5.64 -20.33
CA THR A 116 -12.74 -4.50 -21.15
C THR A 116 -11.60 -4.86 -22.12
N VAL A 117 -10.90 -5.97 -21.86
CA VAL A 117 -9.81 -6.50 -22.66
C VAL A 117 -10.07 -7.99 -22.88
N ALA A 118 -10.06 -8.41 -24.15
CA ALA A 118 -10.24 -9.80 -24.53
C ALA A 118 -9.08 -10.67 -24.02
N ASP A 119 -9.37 -11.94 -23.78
CA ASP A 119 -8.40 -12.99 -23.40
C ASP A 119 -7.49 -12.63 -22.22
N THR A 120 -7.98 -11.79 -21.32
CA THR A 120 -7.26 -11.27 -20.14
C THR A 120 -7.98 -11.66 -18.86
N PHE A 121 -7.22 -12.04 -17.82
CA PHE A 121 -7.77 -12.40 -16.52
C PHE A 121 -7.97 -11.19 -15.61
N TYR A 122 -9.13 -11.11 -14.97
CA TYR A 122 -9.50 -10.11 -13.97
C TYR A 122 -9.70 -10.78 -12.62
N PRO A 123 -9.27 -10.18 -11.50
CA PRO A 123 -9.63 -10.68 -10.16
C PRO A 123 -11.15 -10.66 -10.01
N VAL A 124 -11.72 -11.65 -9.33
CA VAL A 124 -13.18 -11.83 -9.24
C VAL A 124 -13.89 -10.58 -8.71
N GLY A 125 -13.34 -9.90 -7.71
CA GLY A 125 -13.94 -8.67 -7.21
C GLY A 125 -14.09 -7.58 -8.27
N LEU A 126 -13.09 -7.40 -9.14
CA LEU A 126 -13.17 -6.44 -10.26
C LEU A 126 -14.11 -6.95 -11.35
N ALA A 127 -14.06 -8.25 -11.66
CA ALA A 127 -14.94 -8.86 -12.64
C ALA A 127 -16.42 -8.72 -12.25
N ASN A 128 -16.73 -8.87 -10.96
CA ASN A 128 -18.05 -8.64 -10.38
C ASN A 128 -18.53 -7.20 -10.60
N GLN A 129 -17.68 -6.19 -10.33
CA GLN A 129 -18.03 -4.79 -10.61
C GLN A 129 -18.31 -4.54 -12.08
N LEU A 130 -17.45 -5.06 -12.96
CA LEU A 130 -17.55 -4.84 -14.41
C LEU A 130 -18.76 -5.56 -15.03
N ALA A 131 -19.13 -6.73 -14.49
CA ALA A 131 -20.33 -7.46 -14.89
C ALA A 131 -21.62 -6.84 -14.33
N GLY A 132 -21.53 -6.12 -13.21
CA GLY A 132 -22.66 -5.53 -12.49
C GLY A 132 -23.41 -6.52 -11.60
N PHE A 133 -22.88 -7.73 -11.41
CA PHE A 133 -23.42 -8.77 -10.53
C PHE A 133 -22.30 -9.72 -10.08
N ASP A 134 -22.54 -10.44 -8.98
CA ASP A 134 -21.62 -11.45 -8.49
C ASP A 134 -21.56 -12.66 -9.43
N LEU A 135 -20.37 -12.92 -9.99
CA LEU A 135 -20.08 -14.02 -10.89
C LEU A 135 -19.90 -15.37 -10.15
N ILE A 136 -19.75 -15.35 -8.83
CA ILE A 136 -19.69 -16.53 -7.97
C ILE A 136 -20.72 -16.39 -6.82
N PRO A 137 -22.02 -16.37 -7.16
CA PRO A 137 -23.03 -16.32 -6.11
C PRO A 137 -22.91 -17.55 -5.21
N ALA A 138 -23.20 -17.35 -3.91
CA ALA A 138 -23.01 -18.35 -2.86
C ALA A 138 -23.74 -19.70 -3.10
N ASP A 139 -24.69 -19.76 -4.03
CA ASP A 139 -25.41 -20.96 -4.43
C ASP A 139 -24.69 -21.81 -5.51
N ASN A 140 -23.63 -21.29 -6.15
CA ASN A 140 -22.92 -21.93 -7.25
C ASN A 140 -21.39 -21.91 -7.13
N ALA A 141 -20.83 -21.49 -5.99
CA ALA A 141 -19.38 -21.53 -5.76
C ALA A 141 -18.86 -22.98 -5.79
N ALA A 142 -17.98 -23.31 -6.74
CA ALA A 142 -17.27 -24.59 -6.72
C ALA A 142 -16.47 -24.69 -5.40
N GLY A 143 -16.93 -25.53 -4.46
CA GLY A 143 -16.36 -25.65 -3.13
C GLY A 143 -17.01 -24.81 -2.01
N ASN A 144 -18.16 -24.18 -2.25
CA ASN A 144 -18.94 -23.39 -1.27
C ASN A 144 -18.20 -22.18 -0.66
N ASP A 145 -17.27 -21.57 -1.38
CA ASP A 145 -16.52 -20.41 -0.91
C ASP A 145 -16.93 -19.13 -1.65
N PRO A 146 -17.83 -18.31 -1.08
CA PRO A 146 -18.32 -17.09 -1.73
C PRO A 146 -17.35 -15.90 -1.61
N SER A 147 -16.13 -16.11 -1.10
CA SER A 147 -15.19 -15.00 -0.91
C SER A 147 -14.50 -14.59 -2.21
N ASP A 148 -14.51 -13.29 -2.51
CA ASP A 148 -13.78 -12.69 -3.64
C ASP A 148 -12.27 -12.64 -3.38
N ILE A 149 -11.89 -12.44 -2.11
CA ILE A 149 -10.52 -12.26 -1.68
C ILE A 149 -10.25 -13.18 -0.48
N THR A 150 -9.06 -13.76 -0.43
CA THR A 150 -8.56 -14.44 0.76
C THR A 150 -7.35 -13.75 1.32
N ILE A 151 -7.25 -13.68 2.65
CA ILE A 151 -6.05 -13.22 3.36
C ILE A 151 -5.67 -14.24 4.44
N THR A 152 -4.40 -14.65 4.44
CA THR A 152 -3.82 -15.51 5.47
C THR A 152 -2.77 -14.76 6.27
N LEU A 153 -3.03 -14.48 7.55
CA LEU A 153 -2.08 -13.83 8.45
C LEU A 153 -1.13 -14.84 9.10
N ASN A 154 0.16 -14.52 9.19
CA ASN A 154 1.11 -15.30 9.97
C ASN A 154 0.89 -15.05 11.47
N ARG A 155 0.36 -16.05 12.19
CA ARG A 155 0.06 -15.86 13.62
C ARG A 155 1.30 -15.94 14.51
N ARG A 156 2.46 -16.32 13.98
CA ARG A 156 3.74 -16.48 14.71
C ARG A 156 4.54 -15.19 14.81
N LEU A 157 4.13 -14.11 14.14
CA LEU A 157 4.87 -12.84 14.13
C LEU A 157 5.16 -12.34 15.54
N GLY A 158 6.42 -11.99 15.79
CA GLY A 158 6.90 -11.51 17.09
C GLY A 158 7.13 -12.60 18.13
N GLN A 159 7.03 -13.87 17.74
CA GLN A 159 7.32 -15.02 18.60
C GLN A 159 8.67 -15.64 18.24
N ASP A 160 9.19 -16.51 19.11
CA ASP A 160 10.44 -17.23 18.87
C ASP A 160 10.43 -17.98 17.52
N GLY A 161 11.54 -17.83 16.79
CA GLY A 161 11.71 -18.33 15.43
C GLY A 161 10.87 -17.59 14.38
N CYS A 162 10.22 -16.46 14.71
CA CYS A 162 9.41 -15.72 13.76
C CYS A 162 9.33 -14.22 14.03
N LEU A 163 10.27 -13.48 13.44
CA LEU A 163 10.51 -12.08 13.77
C LEU A 163 10.58 -11.88 15.28
N SER A 164 11.37 -12.71 15.95
CA SER A 164 11.43 -12.83 17.42
C SER A 164 11.82 -11.52 18.12
N ARG A 165 12.27 -10.53 17.35
CA ARG A 165 12.63 -9.18 17.81
C ARG A 165 11.69 -8.10 17.30
N SER A 166 10.60 -8.44 16.63
CA SER A 166 9.58 -7.48 16.20
C SER A 166 8.35 -7.61 17.07
N THR A 167 7.62 -6.51 17.19
CA THR A 167 6.26 -6.52 17.73
C THR A 167 5.28 -6.23 16.61
N VAL A 168 4.05 -6.70 16.76
CA VAL A 168 2.96 -6.36 15.84
C VAL A 168 2.11 -5.28 16.50
N TYR A 169 1.89 -4.19 15.78
CA TYR A 169 1.01 -3.12 16.20
C TYR A 169 -0.39 -3.36 15.64
N TYR A 170 -1.37 -3.45 16.55
CA TYR A 170 -2.77 -3.68 16.23
C TYR A 170 -3.63 -2.40 16.36
N GLY A 171 -2.99 -1.23 16.49
CA GLY A 171 -3.70 0.05 16.51
C GLY A 171 -4.22 0.45 15.14
N LEU A 172 -5.23 1.33 15.13
CA LEU A 172 -5.94 1.83 13.96
C LEU A 172 -5.58 3.28 13.62
N ASP A 173 -4.58 3.87 14.29
CA ASP A 173 -4.25 5.30 14.25
C ASP A 173 -2.96 5.62 13.46
N ASP A 174 -2.40 4.63 12.77
CA ASP A 174 -1.13 4.74 12.04
C ASP A 174 0.03 5.30 12.88
N SER A 175 0.03 5.00 14.17
CA SER A 175 1.07 5.43 15.11
C SER A 175 1.81 4.25 15.75
N PRO A 176 2.35 3.31 14.94
CA PRO A 176 3.06 2.16 15.47
C PRO A 176 4.24 2.57 16.36
N PRO A 177 4.53 1.80 17.43
CA PRO A 177 5.83 1.77 18.05
C PRO A 177 6.94 1.66 17.01
N PRO A 178 8.09 2.29 17.25
CA PRO A 178 9.25 2.13 16.39
C PRO A 178 9.54 0.64 16.25
N ALA A 179 9.93 0.23 15.04
CA ALA A 179 10.29 -1.15 14.78
C ALA A 179 9.18 -2.19 15.01
N SER A 180 7.92 -1.76 15.13
CA SER A 180 6.77 -2.66 15.06
C SER A 180 6.23 -2.75 13.63
N ILE A 181 5.61 -3.89 13.34
CA ILE A 181 4.89 -4.13 12.09
C ILE A 181 3.53 -3.47 12.23
N ASN A 182 3.20 -2.50 11.37
CA ASN A 182 1.87 -1.91 11.32
C ASN A 182 0.91 -2.88 10.63
N LEU A 183 0.10 -3.62 11.40
CA LEU A 183 -0.79 -4.61 10.79
C LEU A 183 -1.86 -3.97 9.90
N LEU A 184 -2.27 -2.73 10.17
CA LEU A 184 -3.23 -2.02 9.33
C LEU A 184 -2.67 -1.75 7.93
N GLY A 185 -1.40 -1.33 7.86
CA GLY A 185 -0.67 -1.18 6.60
C GLY A 185 -0.61 -2.49 5.82
N VAL A 186 -0.20 -3.57 6.49
CA VAL A 186 -0.12 -4.91 5.89
C VAL A 186 -1.49 -5.41 5.43
N ALA A 187 -2.53 -5.29 6.24
CA ALA A 187 -3.88 -5.70 5.87
C ALA A 187 -4.40 -4.96 4.63
N THR A 188 -4.15 -3.64 4.56
CA THR A 188 -4.53 -2.83 3.41
C THR A 188 -3.74 -3.23 2.16
N HIS A 189 -2.44 -3.52 2.31
CA HIS A 189 -1.58 -4.04 1.26
C HIS A 189 -2.08 -5.37 0.68
N GLU A 190 -2.39 -6.34 1.56
CA GLU A 190 -2.92 -7.64 1.14
C GLU A 190 -4.28 -7.54 0.45
N LEU A 191 -5.13 -6.61 0.89
CA LEU A 191 -6.39 -6.31 0.19
C LEU A 191 -6.10 -5.81 -1.22
N ILE A 192 -5.16 -4.88 -1.43
CA ILE A 192 -4.86 -4.34 -2.76
C ILE A 192 -4.35 -5.43 -3.73
N HIS A 193 -3.62 -6.45 -3.25
CA HIS A 193 -3.34 -7.64 -4.06
C HIS A 193 -4.62 -8.38 -4.46
N GLY A 194 -5.55 -8.56 -3.54
CA GLY A 194 -6.89 -9.10 -3.80
C GLY A 194 -7.68 -8.32 -4.86
N PHE A 195 -7.46 -7.01 -4.92
CA PHE A 195 -8.11 -6.12 -5.90
C PHE A 195 -7.41 -6.13 -7.27
N GLY A 196 -6.29 -6.84 -7.42
CA GLY A 196 -5.65 -7.11 -8.70
C GLY A 196 -4.27 -6.50 -8.89
N PHE A 197 -3.65 -5.90 -7.87
CA PHE A 197 -2.26 -5.46 -7.96
C PHE A 197 -1.32 -6.68 -7.88
N SER A 198 -1.32 -7.53 -8.92
CA SER A 198 -0.49 -8.74 -8.96
C SER A 198 -0.28 -9.21 -10.39
N SER A 199 0.96 -9.55 -10.72
CA SER A 199 1.29 -10.20 -11.98
C SER A 199 0.86 -11.66 -11.97
N GLY A 200 0.37 -12.16 -13.11
CA GLY A 200 0.13 -13.58 -13.35
C GLY A 200 1.37 -14.35 -13.83
N MET A 201 2.51 -13.67 -13.98
CA MET A 201 3.76 -14.26 -14.45
C MET A 201 4.23 -15.37 -13.51
N ASN A 202 4.59 -16.50 -14.09
CA ASN A 202 5.21 -17.62 -13.41
C ASN A 202 6.68 -17.28 -13.11
N PRO A 203 7.07 -17.19 -11.83
CA PRO A 203 8.42 -16.80 -11.42
C PRO A 203 9.52 -17.80 -11.84
N ARG A 204 9.15 -19.01 -12.31
CA ARG A 204 10.12 -20.06 -12.68
C ARG A 204 10.57 -19.99 -14.13
N ASN A 205 9.72 -19.50 -15.02
CA ASN A 205 9.97 -19.57 -16.47
C ASN A 205 9.47 -18.34 -17.26
N GLY A 206 8.80 -17.39 -16.60
CA GLY A 206 8.25 -16.19 -17.22
C GLY A 206 7.01 -16.41 -18.09
N ASP A 207 6.44 -17.62 -18.16
CA ASP A 207 5.13 -17.84 -18.78
C ASP A 207 4.02 -17.22 -17.91
N PHE A 208 2.83 -16.99 -18.44
CA PHE A 208 1.67 -16.70 -17.60
C PHE A 208 1.14 -18.00 -16.96
N SER A 209 0.99 -18.01 -15.62
CA SER A 209 0.74 -19.22 -14.82
C SER A 209 -0.52 -20.01 -15.21
N ILE A 210 -1.50 -19.33 -15.80
CA ILE A 210 -2.78 -19.90 -16.27
C ILE A 210 -3.01 -19.66 -17.77
N GLY A 211 -1.92 -19.45 -18.52
CA GLY A 211 -1.90 -19.41 -19.99
C GLY A 211 -2.28 -18.07 -20.63
N ALA A 212 -2.61 -17.04 -19.85
CA ALA A 212 -2.88 -15.69 -20.35
C ALA A 212 -2.55 -14.62 -19.29
N PRO A 213 -2.26 -13.37 -19.71
CA PRO A 213 -1.95 -12.28 -18.79
C PRO A 213 -3.14 -11.89 -17.91
N SER A 214 -2.85 -11.31 -16.74
CA SER A 214 -3.84 -10.57 -15.96
C SER A 214 -4.04 -9.16 -16.52
N ILE A 215 -5.13 -8.51 -16.11
CA ILE A 215 -5.36 -7.09 -16.44
C ILE A 215 -4.24 -6.21 -15.91
N TYR A 216 -3.60 -6.59 -14.79
CA TYR A 216 -2.40 -5.93 -14.27
C TYR A 216 -1.20 -6.09 -15.21
N ASP A 217 -0.96 -7.30 -15.74
CA ASP A 217 0.15 -7.54 -16.68
C ASP A 217 0.02 -6.67 -17.95
N GLN A 218 -1.21 -6.44 -18.42
CA GLN A 218 -1.50 -5.52 -19.54
C GLN A 218 -1.04 -4.08 -19.23
N LEU A 219 -0.95 -3.71 -17.95
CA LEU A 219 -0.53 -2.40 -17.50
C LEU A 219 0.98 -2.18 -17.51
N ILE A 220 1.76 -3.25 -17.54
CA ILE A 220 3.21 -3.18 -17.37
C ILE A 220 3.87 -2.76 -18.69
N ARG A 221 4.82 -1.83 -18.57
CA ARG A 221 5.67 -1.33 -19.64
C ARG A 221 7.12 -1.62 -19.35
N VAL A 222 7.88 -1.78 -20.42
CA VAL A 222 9.33 -2.01 -20.40
C VAL A 222 9.98 -0.81 -21.06
N ASN A 223 11.01 -0.24 -20.43
CA ASN A 223 11.75 0.91 -20.94
C ASN A 223 13.21 0.55 -21.18
N ASP A 224 13.44 -0.45 -22.01
CA ASP A 224 14.78 -0.87 -22.45
C ASP A 224 14.71 -1.47 -23.86
N ASP A 225 15.53 -0.94 -24.76
CA ASP A 225 15.62 -1.32 -26.18
C ASP A 225 16.21 -2.72 -26.37
N ALA A 226 16.73 -3.36 -25.33
CA ALA A 226 17.18 -4.75 -25.35
C ALA A 226 16.03 -5.77 -25.48
N PHE A 227 14.79 -5.35 -25.21
CA PHE A 227 13.62 -6.22 -25.27
C PHE A 227 12.85 -6.08 -26.58
N SER A 228 12.20 -7.17 -27.00
CA SER A 228 11.42 -7.23 -28.24
C SER A 228 10.18 -6.32 -28.28
N SER A 229 9.72 -5.82 -27.14
CA SER A 229 8.53 -4.97 -27.03
C SER A 229 8.59 -4.05 -25.81
N ASP A 230 7.91 -2.90 -25.89
CA ASP A 230 7.65 -2.01 -24.77
C ASP A 230 6.50 -2.50 -23.87
N ARG A 231 5.76 -3.53 -24.30
CA ARG A 231 4.64 -4.14 -23.58
C ARG A 231 5.07 -5.47 -22.99
N PHE A 232 4.96 -5.61 -21.67
CA PHE A 232 5.36 -6.82 -20.94
C PHE A 232 4.64 -8.09 -21.43
N VAL A 233 3.37 -7.95 -21.83
CA VAL A 233 2.57 -9.06 -22.36
C VAL A 233 3.02 -9.57 -23.72
N ASP A 234 3.73 -8.73 -24.48
CA ASP A 234 4.20 -9.04 -25.84
C ASP A 234 5.64 -9.56 -25.85
N LEU A 235 6.34 -9.51 -24.70
CA LEU A 235 7.63 -10.14 -24.51
C LEU A 235 7.55 -11.67 -24.61
N THR A 236 8.67 -12.30 -24.95
CA THR A 236 8.84 -13.74 -24.74
C THR A 236 8.91 -14.06 -23.23
N SER A 237 8.67 -15.31 -22.85
CA SER A 237 8.76 -15.74 -21.46
C SER A 237 10.18 -15.57 -20.89
N ALA A 238 11.21 -15.78 -21.72
CA ALA A 238 12.60 -15.55 -21.35
C ALA A 238 12.87 -14.05 -21.08
N GLU A 239 12.38 -13.17 -21.94
CA GLU A 239 12.49 -11.72 -21.77
C GLU A 239 11.73 -11.23 -20.54
N ARG A 240 10.53 -11.75 -20.26
CA ARG A 240 9.80 -11.42 -19.02
C ARG A 240 10.59 -11.78 -17.78
N LEU A 241 11.24 -12.96 -17.78
CA LEU A 241 12.08 -13.38 -16.65
C LEU A 241 13.31 -12.47 -16.47
N MET A 242 13.94 -12.07 -17.57
CA MET A 242 15.05 -11.11 -17.55
C MET A 242 14.60 -9.76 -16.98
N ALA A 243 13.53 -9.17 -17.52
CA ALA A 243 13.00 -7.90 -17.06
C ALA A 243 12.59 -7.94 -15.57
N ALA A 244 12.11 -9.08 -15.09
CA ALA A 244 11.75 -9.29 -13.68
C ALA A 244 12.94 -9.41 -12.71
N THR A 245 14.19 -9.45 -13.21
CA THR A 245 15.40 -9.71 -12.40
C THR A 245 16.56 -8.72 -12.58
N ASN A 246 16.30 -7.54 -13.13
CA ASN A 246 17.39 -6.65 -13.52
C ASN A 246 18.21 -6.06 -12.35
N GLY A 247 17.72 -6.14 -11.11
CA GLY A 247 18.37 -5.64 -9.90
C GLY A 247 18.37 -4.12 -9.74
N ALA A 248 18.24 -3.38 -10.84
CA ALA A 248 18.25 -1.92 -10.88
C ALA A 248 16.86 -1.28 -10.66
N ASN A 249 15.77 -2.05 -10.83
CA ASN A 249 14.38 -1.59 -10.67
C ASN A 249 14.00 -0.39 -11.56
N ASP A 250 14.54 -0.38 -12.77
CA ASP A 250 14.48 0.73 -13.73
C ASP A 250 14.07 0.30 -15.15
N GLU A 251 13.74 -0.98 -15.37
CA GLU A 251 13.25 -1.47 -16.68
C GLU A 251 11.73 -1.61 -16.72
N LEU A 252 11.12 -2.08 -15.62
CA LEU A 252 9.67 -2.33 -15.56
C LEU A 252 8.93 -1.20 -14.87
N PHE A 253 7.84 -0.75 -15.48
CA PHE A 253 7.01 0.34 -15.00
C PHE A 253 5.53 -0.01 -15.12
N LEU A 254 4.71 0.47 -14.18
CA LEU A 254 3.26 0.41 -14.35
C LEU A 254 2.80 1.64 -15.13
N GLY A 255 2.37 1.46 -16.38
CA GLY A 255 2.40 2.55 -17.37
C GLY A 255 1.39 2.55 -18.51
N SER A 256 0.45 1.60 -18.57
CA SER A 256 -0.41 1.52 -19.78
C SER A 256 -1.54 2.54 -19.90
N LYS A 257 -1.86 3.27 -18.82
CA LYS A 257 -3.00 4.20 -18.76
C LYS A 257 -2.61 5.53 -18.12
N ASN A 258 -3.43 6.55 -18.40
CA ASN A 258 -3.13 7.95 -18.08
C ASN A 258 -3.11 8.25 -16.57
N ALA A 259 -3.74 7.45 -15.69
CA ALA A 259 -3.88 7.82 -14.29
C ALA A 259 -2.57 7.63 -13.50
N VAL A 260 -1.92 6.46 -13.60
CA VAL A 260 -0.61 6.25 -12.97
C VAL A 260 0.49 7.02 -13.70
N ARG A 261 0.52 6.94 -15.03
CA ARG A 261 1.56 7.59 -15.85
C ARG A 261 1.52 9.11 -15.76
N GLY A 262 0.34 9.72 -15.68
CA GLY A 262 0.17 11.18 -15.57
C GLY A 262 0.55 11.75 -14.21
N LYS A 263 1.02 10.92 -13.28
CA LYS A 263 1.34 11.30 -11.89
C LYS A 263 2.79 10.99 -11.50
N THR A 264 3.62 10.58 -12.46
CA THR A 264 5.08 10.38 -12.30
C THR A 264 5.85 11.67 -12.05
N GLU A 265 5.24 12.84 -12.13
CA GLU A 265 5.90 14.09 -11.70
C GLU A 265 5.86 14.26 -10.17
N LEU A 266 5.08 13.42 -9.47
CA LEU A 266 4.85 13.50 -8.03
C LEU A 266 5.73 12.57 -7.19
N LEU A 267 6.46 11.64 -7.81
CA LEU A 267 7.52 10.91 -7.13
C LEU A 267 8.85 11.52 -7.56
N VAL A 268 9.91 11.17 -6.85
CA VAL A 268 11.25 11.67 -7.14
C VAL A 268 12.21 10.49 -7.09
N ASN A 269 13.19 10.43 -8.02
CA ASN A 269 14.31 9.48 -8.12
C ASN A 269 14.17 8.36 -9.19
N ARG A 270 15.23 7.54 -9.34
CA ARG A 270 15.47 6.46 -10.34
C ARG A 270 14.37 5.43 -10.53
N GLY A 271 13.38 5.39 -9.66
CA GLY A 271 12.22 4.52 -9.80
C GLY A 271 11.17 5.07 -10.76
N GLU A 272 11.39 6.19 -11.45
CA GLU A 272 10.44 6.74 -12.40
C GLU A 272 11.01 6.88 -13.80
N SER A 273 10.15 6.68 -14.79
CA SER A 273 10.44 6.99 -16.19
C SER A 273 9.24 7.67 -16.84
N SER A 274 9.41 8.13 -18.08
CA SER A 274 8.29 8.60 -18.89
C SER A 274 7.21 7.53 -19.13
N ALA A 275 7.50 6.25 -18.83
CA ALA A 275 6.55 5.15 -18.91
C ALA A 275 5.68 5.02 -17.65
N GLY A 276 6.16 5.41 -16.46
CA GLY A 276 5.41 5.24 -15.20
C GLY A 276 6.33 5.16 -13.97
N PRO A 277 5.76 4.88 -12.79
CA PRO A 277 6.50 4.43 -11.60
C PRO A 277 6.98 2.99 -11.77
N GLY A 278 8.17 2.71 -11.26
CA GLY A 278 8.91 1.48 -11.42
C GLY A 278 8.39 0.35 -10.56
N LEU A 279 8.54 -0.87 -11.05
CA LEU A 279 8.19 -2.10 -10.35
C LEU A 279 9.44 -2.72 -9.71
N TYR A 280 9.20 -3.54 -8.68
CA TYR A 280 10.24 -4.27 -7.98
C TYR A 280 10.75 -5.44 -8.83
N THR A 281 11.98 -5.34 -9.29
CA THR A 281 12.70 -6.31 -10.11
C THR A 281 14.07 -6.64 -9.47
N PRO A 282 14.06 -7.33 -8.30
CA PRO A 282 15.29 -7.66 -7.57
C PRO A 282 16.26 -8.52 -8.40
N GLU A 283 17.55 -8.53 -8.06
CA GLU A 283 18.58 -9.32 -8.78
C GLU A 283 18.25 -10.81 -8.96
N LYS A 284 17.39 -11.35 -8.09
CA LYS A 284 16.85 -12.70 -8.18
C LYS A 284 15.36 -12.66 -7.97
N ILE A 285 14.63 -13.46 -8.75
CA ILE A 285 13.19 -13.62 -8.57
C ILE A 285 12.88 -13.92 -7.09
N GLN A 286 12.01 -13.10 -6.53
CA GLN A 286 11.39 -13.32 -5.23
C GLN A 286 9.94 -13.68 -5.50
N PRO A 287 9.57 -14.98 -5.37
CA PRO A 287 8.18 -15.41 -5.51
C PRO A 287 7.23 -14.56 -4.66
N GLY A 288 6.08 -14.21 -5.24
CA GLY A 288 5.11 -13.32 -4.61
C GLY A 288 5.51 -11.85 -4.57
N SER A 289 6.75 -11.47 -4.89
CA SER A 289 7.23 -10.08 -4.82
C SER A 289 7.58 -9.46 -6.16
N SER A 290 8.44 -10.12 -6.94
CA SER A 290 8.92 -9.60 -8.24
C SER A 290 7.74 -9.23 -9.16
N VAL A 291 7.81 -8.05 -9.78
CA VAL A 291 6.82 -7.50 -10.73
C VAL A 291 5.46 -7.13 -10.12
N SER A 292 5.16 -7.57 -8.90
CA SER A 292 3.87 -7.34 -8.22
C SER A 292 3.94 -6.29 -7.11
N HIS A 293 5.01 -5.51 -7.07
CA HIS A 293 5.25 -4.45 -6.10
C HIS A 293 5.88 -3.24 -6.78
N TRP A 294 5.70 -2.08 -6.16
CA TRP A 294 6.50 -0.90 -6.48
C TRP A 294 7.97 -1.13 -6.11
N THR A 295 8.87 -0.51 -6.87
CA THR A 295 10.27 -0.43 -6.48
C THR A 295 10.43 0.31 -5.15
N THR A 296 11.40 -0.12 -4.34
CA THR A 296 11.75 0.53 -3.06
C THR A 296 12.56 1.82 -3.25
N SER A 297 12.73 2.29 -4.49
CA SER A 297 13.39 3.55 -4.82
C SER A 297 12.41 4.72 -5.00
N LEU A 298 11.10 4.46 -4.95
CA LEU A 298 10.08 5.50 -5.03
C LEU A 298 10.11 6.37 -3.77
N VAL A 299 9.88 7.67 -3.97
CA VAL A 299 9.82 8.64 -2.89
C VAL A 299 8.54 9.48 -3.02
N PRO A 300 7.71 9.58 -1.95
CA PRO A 300 7.84 8.86 -0.67
C PRO A 300 7.60 7.36 -0.86
N ASN A 301 7.95 6.56 0.16
CA ASN A 301 7.62 5.14 0.16
C ASN A 301 6.12 4.91 -0.12
N GLN A 302 5.83 3.86 -0.89
CA GLN A 302 4.49 3.49 -1.34
C GLN A 302 3.95 2.27 -0.57
N LEU A 303 2.62 2.20 -0.44
CA LEU A 303 1.97 1.12 0.29
C LEU A 303 2.24 -0.26 -0.33
N MET A 304 2.32 -0.35 -1.66
CA MET A 304 2.57 -1.60 -2.40
C MET A 304 4.06 -1.88 -2.67
N GLU A 305 4.96 -1.43 -1.81
CA GLU A 305 6.36 -1.90 -1.81
C GLU A 305 6.49 -3.32 -1.24
N PRO A 306 7.51 -4.12 -1.63
CA PRO A 306 7.62 -5.55 -1.30
C PRO A 306 7.85 -5.85 0.18
N THR A 307 8.31 -4.87 0.96
CA THR A 307 8.57 -5.04 2.38
C THR A 307 7.67 -4.15 3.19
N ALA A 308 7.03 -4.71 4.21
CA ALA A 308 6.27 -3.90 5.14
C ALA A 308 7.23 -3.00 5.92
N THR A 309 7.17 -1.71 5.62
CA THR A 309 7.90 -0.69 6.37
C THR A 309 6.98 -0.09 7.43
N PHE A 310 7.57 0.35 8.55
CA PHE A 310 6.82 0.96 9.65
C PHE A 310 6.12 2.28 9.25
N ASP A 311 6.40 2.82 8.06
CA ASP A 311 5.91 4.09 7.56
C ASP A 311 4.73 3.95 6.57
N GLN A 312 4.24 2.73 6.36
CA GLN A 312 2.97 2.46 5.71
C GLN A 312 1.82 3.00 6.59
N ARG A 313 1.16 4.07 6.12
CA ARG A 313 0.10 4.80 6.83
C ARG A 313 -1.19 4.89 6.00
N PRO A 314 -1.94 3.78 5.84
CA PRO A 314 -3.13 3.74 5.01
C PRO A 314 -4.29 4.64 5.50
N THR A 315 -4.36 5.05 6.77
CA THR A 315 -5.37 6.02 7.25
C THR A 315 -5.10 7.42 6.72
N GLN A 316 -3.87 7.68 6.27
CA GLN A 316 -3.49 8.97 5.69
C GLN A 316 -3.63 8.93 4.17
N GLN A 317 -3.11 7.88 3.53
CA GLN A 317 -3.14 7.70 2.08
C GLN A 317 -2.67 6.32 1.62
N LEU A 318 -3.23 5.83 0.51
CA LEU A 318 -2.79 4.65 -0.22
C LEU A 318 -1.71 4.99 -1.26
N GLY A 319 -1.54 6.26 -1.64
CA GLY A 319 -0.53 6.75 -2.57
C GLY A 319 -0.83 6.37 -4.02
N LEU A 320 0.15 5.81 -4.73
CA LEU A 320 -0.04 5.36 -6.11
C LEU A 320 -1.01 4.18 -6.25
N ALA A 321 -1.34 3.50 -5.16
CA ALA A 321 -2.26 2.38 -5.20
C ALA A 321 -3.66 2.79 -5.68
N THR A 322 -4.17 3.99 -5.32
CA THR A 322 -5.44 4.51 -5.86
C THR A 322 -5.39 4.67 -7.37
N CYS A 323 -4.29 5.21 -7.91
CA CYS A 323 -4.08 5.30 -9.34
C CYS A 323 -4.04 3.93 -10.03
N ALA A 324 -3.31 2.98 -9.44
CA ALA A 324 -3.20 1.64 -10.00
C ALA A 324 -4.56 0.92 -10.02
N LEU A 325 -5.38 1.08 -8.98
CA LEU A 325 -6.74 0.55 -8.93
C LEU A 325 -7.63 1.16 -10.02
N ALA A 326 -7.56 2.47 -10.22
CA ALA A 326 -8.27 3.13 -11.32
C ALA A 326 -7.83 2.61 -12.70
N ASP A 327 -6.52 2.42 -12.90
CA ASP A 327 -5.98 1.90 -14.16
C ASP A 327 -6.33 0.41 -14.37
N LEU A 328 -6.42 -0.40 -13.32
CA LEU A 328 -6.94 -1.77 -13.40
C LEU A 328 -8.40 -1.79 -13.88
N GLY A 329 -9.17 -0.75 -13.56
CA GLY A 329 -10.56 -0.58 -13.98
C GLY A 329 -11.56 -0.41 -12.84
N TRP A 330 -11.10 -0.26 -11.60
CA TRP A 330 -11.96 0.11 -10.48
C TRP A 330 -12.46 1.54 -10.64
N THR A 331 -13.70 1.78 -10.25
CA THR A 331 -14.25 3.15 -10.20
C THR A 331 -13.84 3.78 -8.88
N LEU A 332 -13.18 4.94 -8.93
CA LEU A 332 -12.85 5.70 -7.72
C LEU A 332 -14.10 6.40 -7.17
N ALA A 333 -14.21 6.45 -5.85
CA ALA A 333 -15.23 7.24 -5.19
C ALA A 333 -15.06 8.73 -5.54
N ALA A 334 -16.15 9.50 -5.53
CA ALA A 334 -16.11 10.93 -5.87
C ALA A 334 -15.19 11.77 -4.95
N SER A 335 -14.97 11.30 -3.71
CA SER A 335 -14.05 11.90 -2.74
C SER A 335 -12.61 11.40 -2.85
N ALA A 336 -12.36 10.34 -3.61
CA ALA A 336 -11.03 9.76 -3.76
C ALA A 336 -10.20 10.56 -4.77
N ALA A 337 -8.89 10.56 -4.54
CA ALA A 337 -7.92 11.21 -5.43
C ALA A 337 -6.92 10.17 -5.94
N CYS A 338 -6.28 10.48 -7.07
CA CYS A 338 -5.15 9.72 -7.60
C CYS A 338 -3.99 10.68 -7.93
N PRO A 339 -2.82 10.50 -7.31
CA PRO A 339 -2.61 9.72 -6.09
C PRO A 339 -3.34 10.38 -4.91
N ASP A 340 -3.82 9.59 -3.96
CA ASP A 340 -4.40 10.11 -2.72
C ASP A 340 -3.29 10.50 -1.72
N GLY A 341 -3.62 11.42 -0.81
CA GLY A 341 -2.68 11.97 0.17
C GLY A 341 -1.63 12.94 -0.35
N GLN A 342 -1.52 13.12 -1.68
CA GLN A 342 -0.73 14.19 -2.29
C GLN A 342 -1.51 15.51 -2.28
N ASN A 343 -2.04 15.88 -1.12
CA ASN A 343 -2.73 17.16 -0.92
C ASN A 343 -1.67 18.28 -1.00
N ASP A 344 -1.53 18.94 -2.16
CA ASP A 344 -1.01 20.30 -2.38
C ASP A 344 0.38 20.67 -1.81
N LYS A 345 1.12 19.74 -1.21
CA LYS A 345 2.43 20.05 -0.60
C LYS A 345 3.51 19.93 -1.65
N ALA A 346 4.23 21.03 -1.86
CA ALA A 346 5.30 21.14 -2.84
C ALA A 346 6.60 20.41 -2.43
N LEU A 347 6.64 19.87 -1.20
CA LEU A 347 7.77 19.12 -0.67
C LEU A 347 7.31 17.80 -0.03
N THR A 348 8.19 16.80 -0.01
CA THR A 348 8.03 15.55 0.73
C THR A 348 9.34 15.06 1.33
N PHE A 349 9.28 14.17 2.30
CA PHE A 349 10.45 13.42 2.80
C PHE A 349 10.58 12.10 2.05
N GLY A 350 11.83 11.61 1.93
CA GLY A 350 12.11 10.25 1.41
C GLY A 350 11.37 9.17 2.17
N GLU A 351 11.40 9.29 3.50
CA GLU A 351 10.79 8.35 4.45
C GLU A 351 9.68 9.08 5.22
N ARG A 352 8.50 8.47 5.34
CA ARG A 352 7.38 9.10 6.07
C ARG A 352 7.54 9.00 7.59
N TYR A 353 8.49 8.19 8.04
CA TYR A 353 8.91 8.08 9.44
C TYR A 353 10.39 7.66 9.46
N ILE A 354 11.14 8.15 10.44
CA ILE A 354 12.58 7.97 10.49
C ILE A 354 12.97 7.30 11.81
N ASP A 355 13.44 6.05 11.71
CA ASP A 355 14.03 5.33 12.83
C ASP A 355 15.56 5.53 12.86
N PHE A 356 16.06 6.01 14.00
CA PHE A 356 17.48 6.17 14.31
C PHE A 356 18.09 4.91 14.95
N GLY A 357 17.26 3.91 15.24
CA GLY A 357 17.63 2.71 15.96
C GLY A 357 17.94 2.98 17.42
N THR A 358 18.79 2.13 18.00
CA THR A 358 19.18 2.20 19.41
C THR A 358 20.62 2.64 19.55
N ILE A 359 20.84 3.62 20.40
CA ILE A 359 22.17 4.04 20.87
C ILE A 359 22.45 3.42 22.26
N ARG A 360 23.71 3.07 22.50
CA ARG A 360 24.20 2.66 23.82
C ARG A 360 24.50 3.88 24.70
N PRO A 361 24.62 3.73 26.02
CA PRO A 361 25.11 4.79 26.90
C PRO A 361 26.41 5.43 26.37
N GLY A 362 26.47 6.76 26.35
CA GLY A 362 27.63 7.51 25.86
C GLY A 362 27.86 7.45 24.35
N ARG A 363 26.84 7.08 23.57
CA ARG A 363 26.87 7.14 22.10
C ARG A 363 25.70 7.98 21.60
N PHE A 364 25.91 8.62 20.46
CA PHE A 364 24.88 9.25 19.65
C PHE A 364 24.89 8.60 18.26
N THR A 365 23.85 8.84 17.49
CA THR A 365 23.78 8.46 16.08
C THR A 365 23.24 9.61 15.25
N PHE A 366 23.31 9.50 13.94
CA PHE A 366 22.70 10.48 13.05
C PHE A 366 22.12 9.80 11.81
N ARG A 367 21.13 10.47 11.22
CA ARG A 367 20.54 10.12 9.94
C ARG A 367 20.73 11.31 9.00
N ARG A 368 20.95 11.01 7.72
CA ARG A 368 20.79 11.97 6.63
C ARG A 368 19.40 11.78 6.06
N LEU A 369 18.66 12.87 5.97
CA LEU A 369 17.25 12.90 5.63
C LEU A 369 17.07 13.82 4.44
N ASP A 370 16.62 13.23 3.35
CA ASP A 370 16.43 13.96 2.11
C ASP A 370 15.02 14.56 2.06
N VAL A 371 14.95 15.81 1.63
CA VAL A 371 13.72 16.55 1.36
C VAL A 371 13.66 16.80 -0.14
N TYR A 372 12.57 16.38 -0.74
CA TYR A 372 12.35 16.36 -2.17
C TYR A 372 11.30 17.40 -2.55
N SER A 373 11.48 18.08 -3.68
CA SER A 373 10.40 18.85 -4.30
C SER A 373 9.50 17.92 -5.10
N THR A 374 8.20 17.99 -4.88
CA THR A 374 7.15 17.33 -5.69
C THR A 374 6.50 18.31 -6.66
N SER A 375 6.93 19.58 -6.65
CA SER A 375 6.47 20.60 -7.58
C SER A 375 7.38 20.66 -8.80
N GLY A 376 6.77 20.82 -9.98
CA GLY A 376 7.47 21.15 -11.22
C GLY A 376 8.15 22.53 -11.19
N ALA A 377 7.77 23.39 -10.24
CA ALA A 377 8.45 24.66 -9.96
C ALA A 377 9.43 24.53 -8.78
N PRO A 378 10.51 25.33 -8.75
CA PRO A 378 11.41 25.37 -7.60
C PRO A 378 10.70 25.80 -6.33
N VAL A 379 10.99 25.15 -5.19
CA VAL A 379 10.35 25.43 -3.89
C VAL A 379 11.37 25.97 -2.90
N ARG A 380 11.09 27.10 -2.26
CA ARG A 380 11.99 27.69 -1.27
C ARG A 380 11.66 27.25 0.16
N ILE A 381 12.59 26.51 0.76
CA ILE A 381 12.59 26.18 2.20
C ILE A 381 13.18 27.35 3.00
N THR A 382 12.49 27.72 4.08
CA THR A 382 12.87 28.82 4.97
C THR A 382 13.33 28.36 6.34
N ASP A 383 12.88 27.21 6.82
CA ASP A 383 13.25 26.67 8.13
C ASP A 383 13.24 25.14 8.12
N ILE A 384 14.13 24.54 8.92
CA ILE A 384 14.13 23.11 9.19
C ILE A 384 14.55 22.86 10.63
N LYS A 385 13.69 22.21 11.40
CA LYS A 385 13.90 22.01 12.83
C LYS A 385 13.26 20.76 13.38
N THR A 386 13.82 20.27 14.47
CA THR A 386 13.27 19.17 15.27
C THR A 386 12.56 19.71 16.51
N ALA A 387 11.60 18.95 17.04
CA ALA A 387 10.98 19.23 18.33
C ALA A 387 11.73 18.53 19.48
N GLY A 388 11.83 19.18 20.64
CA GLY A 388 12.47 18.60 21.82
C GLY A 388 14.00 18.57 21.77
N VAL A 389 14.62 17.98 22.79
CA VAL A 389 16.07 18.10 23.05
C VAL A 389 16.91 16.93 22.55
N ASN A 390 16.31 15.75 22.35
CA ASN A 390 17.05 14.54 21.98
C ASN A 390 17.39 14.47 20.49
N TYR A 391 16.79 15.35 19.68
CA TYR A 391 17.00 15.44 18.24
C TYR A 391 17.43 16.84 17.87
N ALA A 392 18.47 16.96 17.05
CA ALA A 392 18.95 18.25 16.57
C ALA A 392 19.34 18.16 15.09
N VAL A 393 18.89 19.13 14.29
CA VAL A 393 19.44 19.35 12.95
C VAL A 393 20.86 19.88 13.11
N SER A 394 21.86 19.03 12.85
CA SER A 394 23.26 19.37 13.07
C SER A 394 23.91 20.00 11.84
N GLN A 395 23.44 19.64 10.64
CA GLN A 395 23.86 20.21 9.36
C GLN A 395 22.68 20.15 8.39
N SER A 396 22.52 21.15 7.53
CA SER A 396 21.52 21.09 6.46
C SER A 396 21.95 21.98 5.30
N ASN A 397 21.75 21.49 4.08
CA ASN A 397 21.79 22.31 2.86
C ASN A 397 20.37 22.59 2.32
N CYS A 398 19.33 22.38 3.14
CA CYS A 398 17.95 22.54 2.71
C CYS A 398 17.45 23.98 2.74
N ILE A 399 18.02 24.87 3.56
CA ILE A 399 17.62 26.27 3.55
C ILE A 399 18.00 26.91 2.21
N GLY A 400 17.01 27.32 1.43
CA GLY A 400 17.20 27.76 0.05
C GLY A 400 16.19 27.14 -0.89
N THR A 401 16.51 27.13 -2.18
CA THR A 401 15.64 26.59 -3.22
C THR A 401 15.95 25.11 -3.47
N VAL A 402 14.93 24.28 -3.37
CA VAL A 402 14.95 22.87 -3.77
C VAL A 402 14.31 22.75 -5.15
N GLN A 403 15.00 22.06 -6.06
CA GLN A 403 14.51 21.81 -7.42
C GLN A 403 13.88 20.42 -7.49
N LEU A 404 12.99 20.21 -8.46
CA LEU A 404 12.54 18.86 -8.82
C LEU A 404 13.75 17.96 -9.13
N ASN A 405 13.77 16.73 -8.63
CA ASN A 405 14.86 15.76 -8.80
C ASN A 405 16.24 16.12 -8.20
N ALA A 406 16.36 17.23 -7.47
CA ALA A 406 17.59 17.59 -6.75
C ALA A 406 17.27 17.78 -5.25
N PRO A 407 17.15 16.67 -4.49
CA PRO A 407 16.84 16.78 -3.07
C PRO A 407 17.93 17.52 -2.32
N CYS A 408 17.53 18.20 -1.26
CA CYS A 408 18.45 18.65 -0.23
C CYS A 408 18.48 17.64 0.92
N THR A 409 19.52 17.68 1.73
CA THR A 409 19.77 16.77 2.83
C THR A 409 19.90 17.53 4.15
N ALA A 410 19.18 17.04 5.17
CA ALA A 410 19.35 17.43 6.56
C ALA A 410 20.00 16.30 7.34
N ARG A 411 21.12 16.60 8.01
CA ARG A 411 21.70 15.70 9.01
C ARG A 411 21.03 15.99 10.35
N VAL A 412 20.31 15.00 10.86
CA VAL A 412 19.71 15.05 12.20
C VAL A 412 20.48 14.11 13.11
N ASN A 413 20.88 14.59 14.28
CA ASN A 413 21.49 13.78 15.33
C ASN A 413 20.39 13.29 16.28
N PHE A 414 20.56 12.07 16.78
CA PHE A 414 19.80 11.54 17.92
C PHE A 414 20.77 11.25 19.07
N ASP A 415 20.57 11.95 20.17
CA ASP A 415 21.34 11.83 21.40
C ASP A 415 20.40 11.99 22.59
N ALA A 416 20.07 10.86 23.23
CA ALA A 416 19.25 10.84 24.45
C ALA A 416 20.15 10.67 25.67
N VAL A 417 19.74 11.22 26.82
CA VAL A 417 20.50 11.11 28.07
C VAL A 417 20.10 9.86 28.85
N GLU A 418 18.81 9.60 29.02
CA GLU A 418 18.29 8.47 29.80
C GLU A 418 17.91 7.28 28.89
N PRO A 419 17.89 6.04 29.42
CA PRO A 419 17.34 4.89 28.71
C PRO A 419 15.84 5.08 28.42
N GLY A 420 15.41 4.71 27.21
CA GLY A 420 14.00 4.85 26.82
C GLY A 420 13.77 4.98 25.31
N ILE A 421 12.50 5.13 24.94
CA ILE A 421 12.05 5.40 23.56
C ILE A 421 11.68 6.88 23.47
N TYR A 422 12.22 7.57 22.46
CA TYR A 422 12.03 9.00 22.28
C TYR A 422 11.39 9.31 20.93
N ARG A 423 10.31 10.08 20.93
CA ARG A 423 9.65 10.53 19.70
C ARG A 423 9.82 12.03 19.53
N SER A 424 9.93 12.48 18.29
CA SER A 424 10.00 13.87 17.90
C SER A 424 9.42 14.05 16.49
N THR A 425 9.39 15.29 16.02
CA THR A 425 8.96 15.64 14.68
C THR A 425 10.02 16.52 14.04
N LEU A 426 10.45 16.17 12.84
CA LEU A 426 11.19 17.07 11.96
C LEU A 426 10.17 17.85 11.15
N THR A 427 10.25 19.18 11.21
CA THR A 427 9.38 20.09 10.47
C THR A 427 10.21 20.90 9.50
N VAL A 428 9.80 20.91 8.24
CA VAL A 428 10.33 21.80 7.20
C VAL A 428 9.26 22.85 6.91
N THR A 429 9.63 24.12 7.06
CA THR A 429 8.78 25.24 6.67
C THR A 429 9.27 25.79 5.33
N TYR A 430 8.35 26.02 4.42
CA TYR A 430 8.61 26.56 3.10
C TYR A 430 7.59 27.69 2.80
N GLU A 431 7.70 28.24 1.60
CA GLU A 431 6.88 29.31 1.01
C GLU A 431 5.55 29.59 1.72
N ASN A 432 5.31 30.86 2.05
CA ASN A 432 4.08 31.31 2.73
C ASN A 432 3.82 30.63 4.10
N GLY A 433 4.84 30.05 4.72
CA GLY A 433 4.73 29.41 6.04
C GLY A 433 4.13 28.00 5.99
N GLN A 434 3.99 27.40 4.80
CA GLN A 434 3.54 26.02 4.67
C GLN A 434 4.54 25.05 5.29
N GLN A 435 4.04 23.90 5.77
CA GLN A 435 4.86 22.92 6.48
C GLN A 435 4.62 21.49 6.03
N ILE A 436 5.73 20.76 5.93
CA ILE A 436 5.74 19.30 5.93
C ILE A 436 6.42 18.83 7.21
N SER A 437 6.01 17.67 7.71
CA SER A 437 6.58 17.12 8.91
C SER A 437 6.65 15.60 8.83
N THR A 438 7.70 15.02 9.41
CA THR A 438 7.88 13.57 9.53
C THR A 438 8.23 13.21 10.97
N GLN A 439 7.81 12.02 11.41
CA GLN A 439 8.05 11.54 12.77
C GLN A 439 9.48 10.99 12.89
N LEU A 440 10.18 11.38 13.94
CA LEU A 440 11.51 10.87 14.29
C LEU A 440 11.39 9.98 15.51
N VAL A 441 12.02 8.82 15.48
CA VAL A 441 12.13 7.97 16.66
C VAL A 441 13.50 7.31 16.78
N GLY A 442 13.93 7.14 18.01
CA GLY A 442 15.18 6.51 18.41
C GLY A 442 15.06 6.05 19.84
N GLN A 443 15.97 5.18 20.23
CA GLN A 443 15.94 4.55 21.54
C GLN A 443 17.31 4.57 22.19
N LYS A 444 17.35 4.63 23.52
CA LYS A 444 18.58 4.47 24.30
C LYS A 444 18.48 3.25 25.20
N SER A 445 19.50 2.39 25.15
CA SER A 445 19.62 1.26 26.06
C SER A 445 20.12 1.69 27.44
N ASP A 446 19.84 0.87 28.45
CA ASP A 446 20.52 0.95 29.73
C ASP A 446 21.97 0.43 29.63
N ALA A 447 22.67 0.39 30.77
CA ALA A 447 24.06 -0.05 30.89
C ALA A 447 24.25 -1.53 30.54
N ASP A 448 23.23 -2.36 30.75
CA ASP A 448 23.25 -3.78 30.45
C ASP A 448 22.89 -4.06 28.97
N GLY A 449 22.57 -3.00 28.22
CA GLY A 449 22.17 -3.10 26.82
C GLY A 449 20.70 -3.44 26.64
N ASN A 450 19.91 -3.44 27.72
CA ASN A 450 18.47 -3.64 27.64
C ASN A 450 17.79 -2.36 27.15
N VAL A 451 16.75 -2.56 26.35
CA VAL A 451 15.85 -1.51 25.90
C VAL A 451 14.45 -2.09 26.01
N PRO A 452 13.43 -1.33 26.42
CA PRO A 452 12.05 -1.75 26.20
C PRO A 452 11.81 -1.85 24.68
N ASN A 453 11.58 -3.05 24.16
CA ASN A 453 11.19 -3.39 22.77
C ASN A 453 12.08 -2.82 21.62
N ARG A 454 12.88 -3.68 20.99
CA ARG A 454 13.68 -3.46 19.76
C ARG A 454 13.54 -4.69 18.84
N THR A 455 13.56 -4.69 17.49
CA THR A 455 13.83 -3.72 16.40
C THR A 455 13.29 -4.24 15.03
N ALA A 456 13.24 -3.36 14.03
CA ALA A 456 12.71 -3.54 12.67
C ALA A 456 13.26 -4.76 11.92
N VAL A 457 12.39 -5.38 11.15
CA VAL A 457 12.69 -6.52 10.29
C VAL A 457 12.31 -6.17 8.86
N ALA A 458 13.18 -6.50 7.90
CA ALA A 458 12.78 -6.75 6.53
C ALA A 458 11.81 -7.94 6.51
N ALA A 459 10.53 -7.61 6.63
CA ALA A 459 9.44 -8.56 6.59
C ALA A 459 8.79 -8.44 5.21
N SER A 460 8.78 -9.56 4.46
CA SER A 460 8.15 -9.62 3.15
C SER A 460 6.65 -9.72 3.37
N ALA A 461 5.88 -8.90 2.68
CA ALA A 461 4.43 -9.01 2.69
C ALA A 461 3.97 -10.30 1.99
N ASN A 462 4.80 -10.90 1.11
CA ASN A 462 4.37 -12.04 0.30
C ASN A 462 5.36 -13.22 0.25
N GLY A 463 4.82 -14.40 -0.08
CA GLY A 463 5.51 -15.70 -0.14
C GLY A 463 5.54 -16.30 -1.53
#